data_AF-A0A059CJP6-F1
#
_entry.id   AF-A0A059CJP6-F1
#
_cell.length_a   1.000
_cell.length_b   1.000
_cell.length_c   1.000
_cell.angle_alpha   90.00
_cell.angle_beta   90.00
_cell.angle_gamma   90.00
#
_symmetry.space_group_name_H-M   'P 1'
#
loop_
_entity.id
_entity.type
_entity.pdbx_description
1 polymer ?
#
loop_
_entity_poly.entity_id
_entity_poly.type
_entity_poly.pdbx_seq_one_letter_code
_entity_poly.pdbx_strand_id
1 'polypeptide(L)'
;PDSEAHIHWKGAAEIVLASCTKYMDANDQVVAMDGDKEMYFRKTIEDMAAGSLRCIAIAYRPYDIKDIPLDEERLAKWALPEDELILLAIVGIKDPCRPGVKDAVKLCQNAGVKVRMVTGDNLQTAKAIALECGILDPEADTTPPNLIEGKDFRSLTDAGREEAAEKISVMGRSSPNDKLLLVQALRKRGHVVAVTGDGTNDAPALHEADIGLAMGIQGTEVAKESSDIIILDDNFASVVKVVRWGRSVYANIQKFIQFQLTVNVAALIINVVAAVSSGDVPLNAVQLLWVNLIMDTLGALALATEPPTDHLMHRHPVGRREPLITNIMWRNLLIQVWPLTHLFQKSFCWLFAPNNVEFGSLGCLSSECPACTQFPR
;
A
#
# COMPACT_ATOMS: atom_id res chain seq x y z
N PRO A 1 -20.03 -6.59 58.62
CA PRO A 1 -20.42 -5.67 57.54
C PRO A 1 -19.41 -5.81 56.42
N ASP A 2 -19.81 -6.69 55.50
CA ASP A 2 -19.20 -7.18 54.25
C ASP A 2 -17.72 -7.57 54.34
N SER A 3 -17.51 -8.82 54.76
CA SER A 3 -16.20 -9.50 54.71
C SER A 3 -15.83 -10.01 53.32
N GLU A 4 -16.61 -9.63 52.30
CA GLU A 4 -16.43 -10.03 50.91
C GLU A 4 -15.83 -8.89 50.09
N ALA A 5 -14.83 -9.22 49.29
CA ALA A 5 -14.27 -8.40 48.24
C ALA A 5 -14.68 -8.97 46.88
N HIS A 6 -14.89 -8.08 45.90
CA HIS A 6 -15.24 -8.49 44.55
C HIS A 6 -14.06 -8.24 43.61
N ILE A 7 -13.61 -9.30 42.94
CA ILE A 7 -12.58 -9.21 41.91
C ILE A 7 -13.27 -9.08 40.57
N HIS A 8 -13.11 -7.92 39.92
CA HIS A 8 -13.74 -7.63 38.63
C HIS A 8 -12.84 -8.00 37.46
N TRP A 9 -13.43 -8.68 36.48
CA TRP A 9 -12.81 -9.05 35.22
C TRP A 9 -13.46 -8.31 34.06
N LYS A 10 -12.63 -7.83 33.14
CA LYS A 10 -13.04 -7.25 31.86
C LYS A 10 -12.20 -7.88 30.76
N GLY A 11 -12.84 -8.32 29.69
CA GLY A 11 -12.13 -8.92 28.56
C GLY A 11 -13.00 -9.12 27.33
N ALA A 12 -12.43 -9.81 26.34
CA ALA A 12 -13.19 -10.22 25.15
C ALA A 12 -14.38 -11.07 25.59
N ALA A 13 -15.57 -10.76 25.08
CA ALA A 13 -16.81 -11.34 25.59
C ALA A 13 -16.83 -12.87 25.58
N GLU A 14 -16.34 -13.49 24.49
CA GLU A 14 -16.27 -14.94 24.34
C GLU A 14 -15.32 -15.62 25.35
N ILE A 15 -14.22 -14.95 25.72
CA ILE A 15 -13.21 -15.49 26.63
C ILE A 15 -13.75 -15.46 28.06
N VAL A 16 -14.26 -14.29 28.48
CA VAL A 16 -14.79 -14.14 29.84
C VAL A 16 -16.05 -14.98 30.01
N LEU A 17 -16.94 -15.06 29.01
CA LEU A 17 -18.13 -15.90 29.06
C LEU A 17 -17.78 -17.38 29.26
N ALA A 18 -16.72 -17.89 28.62
CA ALA A 18 -16.26 -19.27 28.78
C ALA A 18 -15.79 -19.59 30.21
N SER A 19 -15.36 -18.57 30.97
CA SER A 19 -14.97 -18.69 32.38
C SER A 19 -16.13 -18.47 33.36
N CYS A 20 -17.33 -18.09 32.88
CA CYS A 20 -18.47 -17.79 33.72
C CYS A 20 -19.29 -19.05 34.03
N THR A 21 -19.54 -19.32 35.32
CA THR A 21 -20.43 -20.40 35.77
C THR A 21 -21.79 -19.90 36.24
N LYS A 22 -21.91 -18.59 36.46
CA LYS A 22 -23.12 -17.91 36.92
C LYS A 22 -23.30 -16.59 36.17
N TYR A 23 -24.50 -16.02 36.25
CA TYR A 23 -24.79 -14.69 35.74
C TYR A 23 -25.74 -13.95 36.68
N MET A 24 -25.73 -12.63 36.60
CA MET A 24 -26.69 -11.78 37.30
C MET A 24 -27.93 -11.60 36.41
N ASP A 25 -29.10 -11.97 36.92
CA ASP A 25 -30.36 -11.82 36.20
C ASP A 25 -30.92 -10.38 36.29
N ALA A 26 -32.07 -10.13 35.67
CA ALA A 26 -32.71 -8.81 35.67
C ALA A 26 -33.25 -8.37 37.04
N ASN A 27 -33.26 -9.26 38.04
CA ASN A 27 -33.72 -8.98 39.40
C ASN A 27 -32.54 -8.89 40.39
N ASP A 28 -31.32 -8.68 39.87
CA ASP A 28 -30.07 -8.65 40.64
C ASP A 28 -29.77 -9.95 41.40
N GLN A 29 -30.31 -11.09 40.94
CA GLN A 29 -30.03 -12.40 41.53
C GLN A 29 -28.95 -13.15 40.76
N VAL A 30 -28.04 -13.77 41.49
CA VAL A 30 -27.00 -14.62 40.92
C VAL A 30 -27.59 -16.01 40.63
N VAL A 31 -27.69 -16.34 39.35
CA VAL A 31 -28.25 -17.61 38.87
C VAL A 31 -27.15 -18.45 38.22
N ALA A 32 -27.24 -19.77 38.35
CA ALA A 32 -26.35 -20.70 37.66
C ALA A 32 -26.50 -20.57 36.14
N MET A 33 -25.38 -20.63 35.42
CA MET A 33 -25.38 -20.66 33.97
C MET A 33 -25.83 -22.05 33.50
N ASP A 34 -27.00 -22.14 32.88
CA ASP A 34 -27.43 -23.33 32.17
C ASP A 34 -26.95 -23.28 30.70
N GLY A 35 -26.99 -24.43 30.01
CA GLY A 35 -26.52 -24.53 28.62
C GLY A 35 -27.33 -23.67 27.64
N ASP A 36 -28.63 -23.46 27.91
CA ASP A 36 -29.51 -22.66 27.06
C ASP A 36 -29.18 -21.16 27.17
N LYS A 37 -28.89 -20.67 28.38
CA LYS A 37 -28.46 -19.31 28.67
C LYS A 37 -27.06 -19.04 28.16
N GLU A 38 -26.14 -20.00 28.29
CA GLU A 38 -24.81 -19.87 27.70
C GLU A 38 -24.92 -19.71 26.16
N MET A 39 -25.72 -20.56 25.50
CA MET A 39 -25.99 -20.43 24.06
C MET A 39 -26.65 -19.10 23.70
N TYR A 40 -27.59 -18.61 24.52
CA TYR A 40 -28.22 -17.32 24.32
C TYR A 40 -27.22 -16.16 24.38
N PHE A 41 -26.33 -16.14 25.37
CA PHE A 41 -25.30 -15.10 25.48
C PHE A 41 -24.27 -15.19 24.36
N ARG A 42 -23.86 -16.41 23.99
CA ARG A 42 -22.95 -16.63 22.85
C ARG A 42 -23.56 -16.11 21.55
N LYS A 43 -24.82 -16.44 21.28
CA LYS A 43 -25.55 -15.92 20.11
C LYS A 43 -25.67 -14.39 20.14
N THR A 44 -25.93 -13.80 21.31
CA THR A 44 -25.99 -12.34 21.47
C THR A 44 -24.64 -11.68 21.11
N ILE A 45 -23.52 -12.28 21.52
CA ILE A 45 -22.17 -11.81 21.16
C ILE A 45 -21.95 -11.91 19.65
N GLU A 46 -22.37 -13.01 19.03
CA GLU A 46 -22.27 -13.22 17.57
C GLU A 46 -23.11 -12.18 16.81
N ASP A 47 -24.36 -11.93 17.23
CA ASP A 47 -25.25 -10.94 16.63
C ASP A 47 -24.68 -9.51 16.77
N MET A 48 -24.10 -9.19 17.93
CA MET A 48 -23.41 -7.91 18.15
C MET A 48 -22.17 -7.79 17.25
N ALA A 49 -21.36 -8.84 17.13
CA ALA A 49 -20.18 -8.86 16.27
C ALA A 49 -20.55 -8.71 14.78
N ALA A 50 -21.66 -9.33 14.35
CA ALA A 50 -22.21 -9.17 13.00
C ALA A 50 -22.63 -7.71 12.71
N GLY A 51 -23.00 -6.95 13.74
CA GLY A 51 -23.24 -5.51 13.68
C GLY A 51 -21.99 -4.62 13.72
N SER A 52 -20.80 -5.17 13.50
CA SER A 52 -19.50 -4.47 13.64
C SER A 52 -19.22 -3.94 15.05
N LEU A 53 -19.77 -4.59 16.10
CA LEU A 53 -19.52 -4.19 17.49
C LEU A 53 -18.37 -5.01 18.10
N ARG A 54 -17.48 -4.30 18.81
CA ARG A 54 -16.49 -4.92 19.69
C ARG A 54 -17.16 -5.29 21.01
N CYS A 55 -17.27 -6.59 21.25
CA CYS A 55 -17.95 -7.12 22.42
C CYS A 55 -16.98 -7.30 23.61
N ILE A 56 -17.32 -6.68 24.73
CA ILE A 56 -16.60 -6.79 26.00
C ILE A 56 -17.55 -7.36 27.03
N ALA A 57 -17.12 -8.40 27.74
CA ALA A 57 -17.85 -8.87 28.91
C ALA A 57 -17.20 -8.36 30.19
N ILE A 58 -18.06 -8.05 31.15
CA ILE A 58 -17.70 -7.69 32.51
C ILE A 58 -18.25 -8.77 33.41
N ALA A 59 -17.39 -9.32 34.25
CA ALA A 59 -17.75 -10.34 35.23
C ALA A 59 -17.08 -10.03 36.56
N TYR A 60 -17.52 -10.69 37.63
CA TYR A 60 -16.85 -10.61 38.91
C TYR A 60 -16.84 -11.96 39.60
N ARG A 61 -15.94 -12.12 40.56
CA ARG A 61 -15.96 -13.24 41.50
C ARG A 61 -15.93 -12.70 42.93
N PRO A 62 -16.85 -13.14 43.82
CA PRO A 62 -16.77 -12.83 45.23
C PRO A 62 -15.60 -13.60 45.85
N TYR A 63 -14.89 -12.96 46.77
CA TYR A 63 -13.73 -13.51 47.47
C TYR A 63 -13.77 -13.06 48.93
N ASP A 64 -13.39 -13.94 49.86
CA ASP A 64 -13.26 -13.55 51.25
C ASP A 64 -12.03 -12.65 51.43
N ILE A 65 -12.19 -11.52 52.12
CA ILE A 65 -11.09 -10.55 52.35
C ILE A 65 -9.89 -11.20 53.06
N LYS A 66 -10.14 -12.26 53.84
CA LYS A 66 -9.09 -13.02 54.56
C LYS A 66 -8.16 -13.79 53.62
N ASP A 67 -8.65 -14.16 52.45
CA ASP A 67 -7.91 -14.95 51.47
C ASP A 67 -7.17 -14.08 50.45
N ILE A 68 -7.36 -12.75 50.52
CA ILE A 68 -6.63 -11.78 49.73
C ILE A 68 -5.31 -11.47 50.42
N PRO A 69 -4.15 -11.77 49.80
CA PRO A 69 -2.86 -11.43 50.37
C PRO A 69 -2.72 -9.90 50.48
N LEU A 70 -2.51 -9.41 51.70
CA LEU A 70 -2.30 -7.99 51.99
C LEU A 70 -0.82 -7.60 51.97
N ASP A 71 0.08 -8.59 51.99
CA ASP A 71 1.52 -8.39 51.96
C ASP A 71 2.04 -8.30 50.50
N GLU A 72 2.95 -7.35 50.24
CA GLU A 72 3.45 -7.06 48.89
C GLU A 72 4.13 -8.27 48.22
N GLU A 73 4.82 -9.12 49.00
CA GLU A 73 5.51 -10.30 48.47
C GLU A 73 4.55 -11.41 47.99
N ARG A 74 3.45 -11.65 48.71
CA ARG A 74 2.42 -12.60 48.26
C ARG A 74 1.52 -12.01 47.21
N LEU A 75 1.20 -10.72 47.27
CA LEU A 75 0.43 -10.04 46.23
C LEU A 75 1.14 -10.14 44.86
N ALA A 76 2.47 -9.98 44.83
CA ALA A 76 3.27 -10.11 43.62
C ALA A 76 3.28 -11.53 43.01
N LYS A 77 2.94 -12.56 43.80
CA LYS A 77 2.88 -13.97 43.37
C LYS A 77 1.45 -14.50 43.29
N TRP A 78 0.45 -13.67 43.59
CA TRP A 78 -0.93 -14.10 43.64
C TRP A 78 -1.50 -14.19 42.24
N ALA A 79 -1.94 -15.39 41.86
CA ALA A 79 -2.69 -15.58 40.63
C ALA A 79 -4.14 -15.16 40.86
N LEU A 80 -4.61 -14.21 40.06
CA LEU A 80 -6.02 -13.80 40.09
C LEU A 80 -6.90 -14.99 39.67
N PRO A 81 -8.05 -15.19 40.33
CA PRO A 81 -8.97 -16.27 39.96
C PRO A 81 -9.60 -16.03 38.60
N GLU A 82 -9.31 -16.89 37.63
CA GLU A 82 -9.77 -16.80 36.22
C GLU A 82 -11.03 -17.65 35.93
N ASP A 83 -11.47 -18.45 36.90
CA ASP A 83 -12.58 -19.41 36.82
C ASP A 83 -13.75 -19.03 37.74
N GLU A 84 -14.89 -19.71 37.57
CA GLU A 84 -16.12 -19.52 38.35
C GLU A 84 -16.65 -18.08 38.41
N LEU A 85 -16.51 -17.37 37.29
CA LEU A 85 -16.92 -15.97 37.21
C LEU A 85 -18.45 -15.84 37.16
N ILE A 86 -18.95 -14.71 37.67
CA ILE A 86 -20.34 -14.28 37.57
C ILE A 86 -20.43 -13.19 36.50
N LEU A 87 -21.08 -13.51 35.38
CA LEU A 87 -21.30 -12.55 34.29
C LEU A 87 -22.24 -11.43 34.74
N LEU A 88 -21.80 -10.18 34.59
CA LEU A 88 -22.61 -8.99 34.89
C LEU A 88 -23.23 -8.39 33.64
N ALA A 89 -22.41 -8.15 32.62
CA ALA A 89 -22.83 -7.44 31.43
C ALA A 89 -21.99 -7.81 30.22
N ILE A 90 -22.63 -7.77 29.06
CA ILE A 90 -21.98 -7.80 27.75
C ILE A 90 -22.27 -6.46 27.09
N VAL A 91 -21.21 -5.75 26.71
CA VAL A 91 -21.28 -4.42 26.10
C VAL A 91 -20.70 -4.50 24.70
N GLY A 92 -21.49 -4.07 23.71
CA GLY A 92 -21.03 -3.88 22.34
C GLY A 92 -20.63 -2.42 22.10
N ILE A 93 -19.38 -2.19 21.71
CA ILE A 93 -18.85 -0.85 21.40
C ILE A 93 -18.62 -0.77 19.90
N LYS A 94 -19.18 0.23 19.22
CA LYS A 94 -18.91 0.48 17.80
C LYS A 94 -17.72 1.41 17.64
N ASP A 95 -16.75 1.01 16.84
CA ASP A 95 -15.72 1.90 16.30
C ASP A 95 -16.04 2.15 14.81
N PRO A 96 -16.65 3.30 14.45
CA PRO A 96 -17.12 3.52 13.09
C PRO A 96 -15.97 3.74 12.09
N CYS A 97 -16.11 3.17 10.88
CA CYS A 97 -15.21 3.50 9.77
C CYS A 97 -15.20 5.03 9.55
N ARG A 98 -14.00 5.62 9.40
CA ARG A 98 -13.85 7.06 9.12
C ARG A 98 -14.52 7.43 7.78
N PRO A 99 -15.05 8.65 7.64
CA PRO A 99 -15.64 9.11 6.39
C PRO A 99 -14.61 9.06 5.25
N GLY A 100 -15.04 8.59 4.08
CA GLY A 100 -14.19 8.49 2.88
C GLY A 100 -13.31 7.25 2.79
N VAL A 101 -13.18 6.43 3.86
CA VAL A 101 -12.39 5.18 3.82
C VAL A 101 -12.92 4.23 2.74
N LYS A 102 -14.24 4.06 2.65
CA LYS A 102 -14.87 3.17 1.66
C LYS A 102 -14.53 3.56 0.23
N ASP A 103 -14.58 4.85 -0.08
CA ASP A 103 -14.25 5.36 -1.41
C ASP A 103 -12.75 5.24 -1.70
N ALA A 104 -11.91 5.49 -0.69
CA ALA A 104 -10.46 5.33 -0.79
C ALA A 104 -10.05 3.87 -1.02
N VAL A 105 -10.67 2.92 -0.33
CA VAL A 105 -10.46 1.47 -0.53
C VAL A 105 -10.83 1.07 -1.96
N LYS A 106 -12.00 1.50 -2.45
CA LYS A 106 -12.40 1.25 -3.84
C LYS A 106 -11.43 1.85 -4.86
N LEU A 107 -10.96 3.08 -4.63
CA LEU A 107 -9.98 3.70 -5.52
C LEU A 107 -8.65 2.92 -5.56
N CYS A 108 -8.19 2.42 -4.41
CA CYS A 108 -7.03 1.54 -4.34
C CYS A 108 -7.25 0.22 -5.11
N GLN A 109 -8.39 -0.44 -4.89
CA GLN A 109 -8.74 -1.70 -5.57
C GLN A 109 -8.85 -1.53 -7.08
N ASN A 110 -9.54 -0.47 -7.55
CA ASN A 110 -9.64 -0.13 -8.97
C ASN A 110 -8.27 0.17 -9.60
N ALA A 111 -7.33 0.68 -8.80
CA ALA A 111 -5.95 0.90 -9.21
C ALA A 111 -5.09 -0.37 -9.18
N GLY A 112 -5.67 -1.53 -8.90
CA GLY A 112 -5.00 -2.82 -8.81
C GLY A 112 -4.20 -3.02 -7.52
N VAL A 113 -4.45 -2.22 -6.48
CA VAL A 113 -3.83 -2.38 -5.15
C VAL A 113 -4.74 -3.23 -4.28
N LYS A 114 -4.27 -4.42 -3.87
CA LYS A 114 -5.01 -5.31 -2.97
C LYS A 114 -4.91 -4.80 -1.52
N VAL A 115 -6.00 -4.23 -1.02
CA VAL A 115 -6.15 -3.78 0.37
C VAL A 115 -6.44 -4.99 1.27
N ARG A 116 -5.78 -5.06 2.43
CA ARG A 116 -5.96 -6.14 3.42
C ARG A 116 -6.13 -5.54 4.80
N MET A 117 -6.97 -6.16 5.63
CA MET A 117 -7.18 -5.76 7.03
C MET A 117 -6.48 -6.75 7.96
N VAL A 118 -5.70 -6.25 8.90
CA VAL A 118 -5.05 -7.06 9.94
C VAL A 118 -5.27 -6.41 11.29
N THR A 119 -6.10 -7.02 12.14
CA THR A 119 -6.53 -6.44 13.43
C THR A 119 -6.40 -7.43 14.58
N GLY A 120 -6.27 -6.89 15.79
CA GLY A 120 -6.36 -7.65 17.04
C GLY A 120 -7.80 -7.97 17.45
N ASP A 121 -8.80 -7.37 16.80
CA ASP A 121 -10.21 -7.66 17.08
C ASP A 121 -10.60 -9.09 16.63
N ASN A 122 -11.76 -9.55 17.09
CA ASN A 122 -12.30 -10.84 16.69
C ASN A 122 -12.51 -10.90 15.16
N LEU A 123 -12.33 -12.08 14.57
CA LEU A 123 -12.49 -12.31 13.14
C LEU A 123 -13.88 -11.91 12.64
N GLN A 124 -14.94 -12.15 13.42
CA GLN A 124 -16.31 -11.78 13.02
C GLN A 124 -16.49 -10.26 12.97
N THR A 125 -16.01 -9.53 13.98
CA THR A 125 -16.01 -8.06 13.98
C THR A 125 -15.17 -7.51 12.83
N ALA A 126 -13.98 -8.07 12.61
CA ALA A 126 -13.09 -7.68 11.51
C ALA A 126 -13.75 -7.91 10.13
N LYS A 127 -14.44 -9.04 9.95
CA LYS A 127 -15.22 -9.35 8.74
C LYS A 127 -16.32 -8.32 8.51
N ALA A 128 -17.08 -7.97 9.55
CA ALA A 128 -18.16 -6.98 9.45
C ALA A 128 -17.62 -5.59 9.07
N ILE A 129 -16.55 -5.13 9.72
CA ILE A 129 -15.88 -3.86 9.39
C ILE A 129 -15.32 -3.88 7.96
N ALA A 130 -14.69 -4.99 7.56
CA ALA A 130 -14.13 -5.13 6.22
C ALA A 130 -15.19 -5.10 5.12
N LEU A 131 -16.40 -5.63 5.37
CA LEU A 131 -17.55 -5.49 4.46
C LEU A 131 -18.07 -4.04 4.44
N GLU A 132 -18.19 -3.38 5.59
CA GLU A 132 -18.64 -1.98 5.70
C GLU A 132 -17.72 -1.01 4.93
N CYS A 133 -16.41 -1.18 5.12
CA CYS A 133 -15.35 -0.41 4.50
C CYS A 133 -15.03 -0.86 3.04
N GLY A 134 -15.63 -1.94 2.53
CA GLY A 134 -15.48 -2.40 1.13
C GLY A 134 -14.17 -3.12 0.81
N ILE A 135 -13.48 -3.65 1.82
CA ILE A 135 -12.26 -4.47 1.66
C ILE A 135 -12.64 -5.88 1.17
N LEU A 136 -13.75 -6.42 1.68
CA LEU A 136 -14.32 -7.69 1.26
C LEU A 136 -15.51 -7.46 0.35
N ASP A 137 -15.59 -8.22 -0.73
CA ASP A 137 -16.82 -8.34 -1.51
C ASP A 137 -17.77 -9.36 -0.86
N PRO A 138 -19.06 -9.01 -0.63
CA PRO A 138 -20.03 -9.88 0.06
C PRO A 138 -20.18 -11.27 -0.56
N GLU A 139 -20.01 -11.38 -1.88
CA GLU A 139 -20.27 -12.60 -2.66
C GLU A 139 -19.03 -13.47 -2.89
N ALA A 140 -17.82 -12.91 -2.79
CA ALA A 140 -16.59 -13.57 -3.25
C ALA A 140 -15.59 -13.92 -2.13
N ASP A 141 -15.50 -13.09 -1.08
CA ASP A 141 -14.35 -13.13 -0.16
C ASP A 141 -14.72 -13.48 1.30
N THR A 142 -15.92 -14.01 1.54
CA THR A 142 -16.44 -14.21 2.89
C THR A 142 -16.15 -15.59 3.51
N THR A 143 -15.38 -16.44 2.82
CA THR A 143 -14.99 -17.79 3.27
C THR A 143 -13.46 -17.97 3.35
N PRO A 144 -12.98 -18.92 4.18
CA PRO A 144 -11.57 -19.35 4.12
C PRO A 144 -11.20 -19.78 2.69
N PRO A 145 -10.00 -19.44 2.19
CA PRO A 145 -8.81 -18.95 2.91
C PRO A 145 -8.68 -17.41 3.02
N ASN A 146 -9.69 -16.63 2.61
CA ASN A 146 -9.58 -15.16 2.58
C ASN A 146 -9.71 -14.52 3.97
N LEU A 147 -10.31 -15.27 4.91
CA LEU A 147 -10.43 -14.95 6.33
C LEU A 147 -9.59 -15.94 7.13
N ILE A 148 -8.77 -15.44 8.06
CA ILE A 148 -7.94 -16.29 8.93
C ILE A 148 -7.75 -15.66 10.32
N GLU A 149 -7.58 -16.48 11.36
CA GLU A 149 -7.11 -15.98 12.66
C GLU A 149 -5.59 -15.98 12.75
N GLY A 150 -5.02 -15.04 13.51
CA GLY A 150 -3.57 -14.93 13.71
C GLY A 150 -2.92 -16.22 14.24
N LYS A 151 -3.61 -16.93 15.15
CA LYS A 151 -3.20 -18.25 15.66
C LYS A 151 -2.99 -19.25 14.52
N ASP A 152 -3.98 -19.38 13.65
CA ASP A 152 -3.96 -20.36 12.57
C ASP A 152 -2.88 -19.99 11.55
N PHE A 153 -2.77 -18.70 11.22
CA PHE A 153 -1.72 -18.20 10.33
C PHE A 153 -0.30 -18.50 10.84
N ARG A 154 -0.05 -18.29 12.15
CA ARG A 154 1.24 -18.57 12.77
C ARG A 154 1.60 -20.05 12.79
N SER A 155 0.59 -20.92 12.90
CA SER A 155 0.77 -22.38 12.91
C SER A 155 1.17 -22.96 11.56
N LEU A 156 0.97 -22.21 10.47
CA LEU A 156 1.36 -22.63 9.12
C LEU A 156 2.89 -22.67 8.97
N THR A 157 3.34 -23.61 8.13
CA THR A 157 4.73 -23.67 7.66
C THR A 157 5.07 -22.42 6.85
N ASP A 158 6.36 -22.09 6.70
CA ASP A 158 6.78 -20.91 5.92
C ASP A 158 6.21 -20.91 4.48
N ALA A 159 6.30 -22.04 3.78
CA ALA A 159 5.74 -22.18 2.44
C ALA A 159 4.20 -22.07 2.42
N GLY A 160 3.52 -22.63 3.43
CA GLY A 160 2.07 -22.51 3.59
C GLY A 160 1.63 -21.08 3.89
N ARG A 161 2.39 -20.33 4.70
CA ARG A 161 2.15 -18.90 4.96
C ARG A 161 2.29 -18.07 3.71
N GLU A 162 3.29 -18.34 2.88
CA GLU A 162 3.48 -17.65 1.61
C GLU A 162 2.32 -17.86 0.64
N GLU A 163 1.77 -19.07 0.54
CA GLU A 163 0.57 -19.32 -0.28
C GLU A 163 -0.70 -18.70 0.33
N ALA A 164 -0.87 -18.81 1.65
CA ALA A 164 -2.01 -18.22 2.34
C ALA A 164 -2.01 -16.68 2.23
N ALA A 165 -0.84 -16.04 2.33
CA ALA A 165 -0.69 -14.59 2.26
C ALA A 165 -1.21 -13.98 0.94
N GLU A 166 -1.11 -14.71 -0.18
CA GLU A 166 -1.67 -14.26 -1.46
C GLU A 166 -3.20 -14.13 -1.40
N LYS A 167 -3.87 -15.06 -0.70
CA LYS A 167 -5.32 -15.19 -0.65
C LYS A 167 -5.94 -14.34 0.46
N ILE A 168 -5.31 -14.25 1.63
CA ILE A 168 -5.81 -13.52 2.81
C ILE A 168 -6.19 -12.07 2.46
N SER A 169 -7.40 -11.69 2.85
CA SER A 169 -7.93 -10.33 2.80
C SER A 169 -8.16 -9.76 4.20
N VAL A 170 -8.56 -10.60 5.17
CA VAL A 170 -8.75 -10.19 6.57
C VAL A 170 -8.12 -11.19 7.53
N MET A 171 -7.35 -10.68 8.48
CA MET A 171 -6.80 -11.43 9.60
C MET A 171 -7.28 -10.84 10.93
N GLY A 172 -8.00 -11.65 11.70
CA GLY A 172 -8.47 -11.32 13.05
C GLY A 172 -7.57 -11.88 14.15
N ARG A 173 -7.69 -11.36 15.37
CA ARG A 173 -6.93 -11.78 16.57
C ARG A 173 -5.41 -11.82 16.32
N SER A 174 -4.91 -10.89 15.50
CA SER A 174 -3.51 -10.82 15.11
C SER A 174 -2.66 -10.27 16.26
N SER A 175 -1.55 -10.95 16.56
CA SER A 175 -0.47 -10.39 17.38
C SER A 175 0.47 -9.50 16.54
N PRO A 176 1.32 -8.68 17.17
CA PRO A 176 2.36 -7.90 16.47
C PRO A 176 3.23 -8.76 15.55
N ASN A 177 3.60 -9.95 16.02
CA ASN A 177 4.42 -10.89 15.27
C ASN A 177 3.68 -11.45 14.05
N ASP A 178 2.36 -11.66 14.14
CA ASP A 178 1.57 -12.17 13.01
C ASP A 178 1.51 -11.14 11.87
N LYS A 179 1.43 -9.84 12.21
CA LYS A 179 1.52 -8.74 11.22
C LYS A 179 2.85 -8.78 10.49
N LEU A 180 3.95 -8.89 11.24
CA LEU A 180 5.30 -8.99 10.68
C LEU A 180 5.45 -10.20 9.75
N LEU A 181 4.99 -11.38 10.19
CA LEU A 181 5.06 -12.62 9.39
C LEU A 181 4.28 -12.50 8.07
N LEU A 182 3.13 -11.82 8.08
CA LEU A 182 2.34 -11.59 6.86
C LEU A 182 3.10 -10.69 5.89
N VAL A 183 3.69 -9.59 6.38
CA VAL A 183 4.49 -8.68 5.55
C VAL A 183 5.67 -9.42 4.93
N GLN A 184 6.41 -10.19 5.73
CA GLN A 184 7.54 -11.00 5.23
C GLN A 184 7.11 -12.00 4.17
N ALA A 185 6.00 -12.71 4.38
CA ALA A 185 5.47 -13.68 3.42
C ALA A 185 5.10 -13.02 2.07
N LEU A 186 4.43 -11.86 2.11
CA LEU A 186 4.08 -11.10 0.90
C LEU A 186 5.31 -10.57 0.16
N ARG A 187 6.31 -10.07 0.89
CA ARG A 187 7.58 -9.60 0.31
C ARG A 187 8.38 -10.73 -0.34
N LYS A 188 8.43 -11.91 0.28
CA LYS A 188 9.09 -13.10 -0.29
C LYS A 188 8.46 -13.54 -1.61
N ARG A 189 7.14 -13.38 -1.77
CA ARG A 189 6.42 -13.58 -3.03
C ARG A 189 6.68 -12.49 -4.09
N GLY A 190 7.44 -11.45 -3.74
CA GLY A 190 7.84 -10.38 -4.67
C GLY A 190 6.83 -9.24 -4.78
N HIS A 191 5.81 -9.20 -3.91
CA HIS A 191 4.92 -8.04 -3.82
C HIS A 191 5.64 -6.85 -3.18
N VAL A 192 5.22 -5.64 -3.56
CA VAL A 192 5.58 -4.41 -2.85
C VAL A 192 4.51 -4.16 -1.80
N VAL A 193 4.91 -4.12 -0.53
CA VAL A 193 3.98 -4.07 0.60
C VAL A 193 4.09 -2.71 1.29
N ALA A 194 2.96 -2.01 1.38
CA ALA A 194 2.80 -0.84 2.23
C ALA A 194 2.00 -1.22 3.48
N VAL A 195 2.45 -0.81 4.66
CA VAL A 195 1.79 -1.08 5.94
C VAL A 195 1.36 0.22 6.57
N THR A 196 0.12 0.29 7.03
CA THR A 196 -0.39 1.41 7.83
C THR A 196 -0.53 0.98 9.29
N GLY A 197 -0.06 1.79 10.22
CA GLY A 197 -0.16 1.49 11.66
C GLY A 197 -0.08 2.74 12.53
N ASP A 198 -0.54 2.61 13.77
CA ASP A 198 -0.58 3.70 14.76
C ASP A 198 0.03 3.27 16.11
N GLY A 199 -0.04 1.98 16.44
CA GLY A 199 0.47 1.43 17.70
C GLY A 199 1.96 1.07 17.68
N THR A 200 2.54 0.99 18.88
CA THR A 200 3.89 0.39 19.10
C THR A 200 3.95 -1.05 18.60
N ASN A 201 2.81 -1.75 18.62
CA ASN A 201 2.61 -3.09 18.09
C ASN A 201 2.83 -3.20 16.57
N ASP A 202 2.70 -2.09 15.84
CA ASP A 202 2.85 -2.08 14.38
C ASP A 202 4.27 -1.73 13.94
N ALA A 203 5.10 -1.19 14.85
CA ALA A 203 6.45 -0.73 14.55
C ALA A 203 7.33 -1.79 13.83
N PRO A 204 7.37 -3.08 14.24
CA PRO A 204 8.15 -4.08 13.51
C PRO A 204 7.64 -4.30 12.09
N ALA A 205 6.32 -4.30 11.88
CA ALA A 205 5.72 -4.51 10.56
C ALA A 205 5.88 -3.27 9.66
N LEU A 206 5.83 -2.05 10.24
CA LEU A 206 6.10 -0.79 9.55
C LEU A 206 7.55 -0.76 9.03
N HIS A 207 8.51 -1.15 9.87
CA HIS A 207 9.93 -1.16 9.51
C HIS A 207 10.27 -2.23 8.45
N GLU A 208 9.62 -3.39 8.52
CA GLU A 208 9.85 -4.49 7.56
C GLU A 208 9.17 -4.28 6.21
N ALA A 209 8.13 -3.43 6.15
CA ALA A 209 7.44 -3.11 4.91
C ALA A 209 8.36 -2.42 3.89
N ASP A 210 7.98 -2.44 2.61
CA ASP A 210 8.70 -1.62 1.62
C ASP A 210 8.35 -0.13 1.77
N ILE A 211 7.17 0.17 2.33
CA ILE A 211 6.75 1.52 2.73
C ILE A 211 5.95 1.44 4.03
N GLY A 212 6.45 2.04 5.11
CA GLY A 212 5.74 2.23 6.37
C GLY A 212 4.96 3.55 6.40
N LEU A 213 3.67 3.50 6.76
CA LEU A 213 2.77 4.65 6.87
C LEU A 213 2.27 4.78 8.33
N ALA A 214 2.71 5.80 9.05
CA ALA A 214 2.24 6.07 10.41
C ALA A 214 1.16 7.16 10.46
N MET A 215 0.26 7.03 11.43
CA MET A 215 -0.74 8.05 11.74
C MET A 215 -0.11 9.22 12.52
N GLY A 216 -0.42 10.46 12.15
CA GLY A 216 0.17 11.67 12.71
C GLY A 216 -0.39 12.06 14.07
N ILE A 217 -1.70 11.87 14.29
CA ILE A 217 -2.38 12.31 15.52
C ILE A 217 -2.46 11.14 16.50
N GLN A 218 -3.04 10.00 16.09
CA GLN A 218 -3.21 8.81 16.93
C GLN A 218 -1.94 7.95 17.02
N GLY A 219 -0.99 8.12 16.09
CA GLY A 219 0.21 7.30 16.06
C GLY A 219 1.17 7.60 17.21
N THR A 220 1.62 6.54 17.86
CA THR A 220 2.69 6.55 18.86
C THR A 220 4.01 7.03 18.24
N GLU A 221 4.90 7.62 19.06
CA GLU A 221 6.21 8.09 18.58
C GLU A 221 7.04 6.96 17.97
N VAL A 222 7.01 5.77 18.59
CA VAL A 222 7.69 4.58 18.09
C VAL A 222 7.20 4.18 16.70
N ALA A 223 5.88 4.25 16.43
CA ALA A 223 5.33 3.96 15.11
C ALA A 223 5.77 4.98 14.07
N LYS A 224 5.82 6.28 14.43
CA LYS A 224 6.28 7.36 13.55
C LYS A 224 7.76 7.23 13.20
N GLU A 225 8.61 6.93 14.18
CA GLU A 225 10.04 6.69 13.96
C GLU A 225 10.32 5.45 13.11
N SER A 226 9.44 4.45 13.16
CA SER A 226 9.55 3.22 12.38
C SER A 226 8.93 3.31 10.98
N SER A 227 8.41 4.46 10.58
CA SER A 227 7.68 4.68 9.32
C SER A 227 8.44 5.60 8.36
N ASP A 228 8.20 5.43 7.06
CA ASP A 228 8.79 6.28 6.02
C ASP A 228 7.96 7.55 5.76
N ILE A 229 6.64 7.45 5.94
CA ILE A 229 5.69 8.52 5.65
C ILE A 229 4.71 8.67 6.83
N ILE A 230 4.56 9.89 7.31
CA ILE A 230 3.61 10.23 8.38
C ILE A 230 2.39 10.94 7.78
N ILE A 231 1.21 10.38 8.02
CA ILE A 231 -0.08 10.93 7.60
C ILE A 231 -0.59 11.89 8.67
N LEU A 232 -0.36 13.19 8.48
CA LEU A 232 -0.67 14.22 9.48
C LEU A 232 -2.16 14.35 9.83
N ASP A 233 -3.07 13.96 8.93
CA ASP A 233 -4.52 14.13 9.07
C ASP A 233 -5.28 12.87 9.52
N ASP A 234 -4.56 11.78 9.81
CA ASP A 234 -5.14 10.48 10.19
C ASP A 234 -6.26 10.00 9.24
N ASN A 235 -6.17 10.35 7.96
CA ASN A 235 -7.15 9.99 6.96
C ASN A 235 -6.58 8.99 5.96
N PHE A 236 -7.22 7.82 5.84
CA PHE A 236 -6.83 6.80 4.86
C PHE A 236 -6.89 7.31 3.41
N ALA A 237 -7.72 8.32 3.12
CA ALA A 237 -7.73 8.97 1.80
C ALA A 237 -6.37 9.58 1.41
N SER A 238 -5.52 9.92 2.39
CA SER A 238 -4.16 10.39 2.14
C SER A 238 -3.26 9.30 1.54
N VAL A 239 -3.51 8.02 1.85
CA VAL A 239 -2.81 6.88 1.21
C VAL A 239 -3.04 6.87 -0.30
N VAL A 240 -4.28 7.13 -0.75
CA VAL A 240 -4.61 7.24 -2.18
C VAL A 240 -3.83 8.37 -2.85
N LYS A 241 -3.67 9.51 -2.16
CA LYS A 241 -2.86 10.63 -2.66
C LYS A 241 -1.40 10.23 -2.79
N VAL A 242 -0.84 9.52 -1.80
CA VAL A 242 0.55 9.02 -1.84
C VAL A 242 0.75 8.10 -3.06
N VAL A 243 -0.16 7.15 -3.31
CA VAL A 243 -0.09 6.26 -4.48
C VAL A 243 -0.15 7.07 -5.79
N ARG A 244 -1.05 8.05 -5.87
CA ARG A 244 -1.19 8.92 -7.05
C ARG A 244 0.09 9.72 -7.33
N TRP A 245 0.68 10.33 -6.30
CA TRP A 245 1.93 11.07 -6.42
C TRP A 245 3.09 10.17 -6.78
N GLY A 246 3.20 8.98 -6.18
CA GLY A 246 4.24 8.00 -6.55
C GLY A 246 4.18 7.61 -8.03
N ARG A 247 2.97 7.35 -8.55
CA ARG A 247 2.77 7.05 -9.99
C ARG A 247 3.13 8.24 -10.89
N SER A 248 2.83 9.46 -10.45
CA SER A 248 3.17 10.68 -11.19
C SER A 248 4.68 10.88 -11.29
N VAL A 249 5.37 10.77 -10.16
CA VAL A 249 6.83 10.90 -10.11
C VAL A 249 7.49 9.83 -10.99
N TYR A 250 7.03 8.59 -10.92
CA TYR A 250 7.54 7.52 -11.79
C TYR A 250 7.34 7.84 -13.29
N ALA A 251 6.15 8.28 -13.67
CA ALA A 251 5.86 8.66 -15.07
C ALA A 251 6.70 9.86 -15.53
N ASN A 252 6.90 10.86 -14.67
CA ASN A 252 7.71 12.03 -14.96
C ASN A 252 9.20 11.66 -15.15
N ILE A 253 9.73 10.76 -14.32
CA ILE A 253 11.07 10.20 -14.48
C ILE A 253 11.20 9.47 -15.83
N GLN A 254 10.21 8.65 -16.22
CA GLN A 254 10.23 7.98 -17.53
C GLN A 254 10.24 8.98 -18.70
N LYS A 255 9.42 10.04 -18.63
CA LYS A 255 9.42 11.11 -19.64
C LYS A 255 10.78 11.80 -19.74
N PHE A 256 11.38 12.13 -18.60
CA PHE A 256 12.70 12.74 -18.54
C PHE A 256 13.78 11.82 -19.15
N ILE A 257 13.80 10.54 -18.78
CA ILE A 257 14.75 9.57 -19.34
C ILE A 257 14.53 9.41 -20.85
N GLN A 258 13.29 9.36 -21.33
CA GLN A 258 13.02 9.27 -22.77
C GLN A 258 13.57 10.49 -23.52
N PHE A 259 13.34 11.69 -22.99
CA PHE A 259 13.85 12.93 -23.58
C PHE A 259 15.39 12.93 -23.60
N GLN A 260 16.02 12.63 -22.47
CA GLN A 260 17.47 12.60 -22.33
C GLN A 260 18.14 11.60 -23.28
N LEU A 261 17.61 10.38 -23.32
CA LEU A 261 18.15 9.31 -24.15
C LEU A 261 18.00 9.65 -25.64
N THR A 262 16.87 10.25 -26.03
CA THR A 262 16.63 10.65 -27.44
C THR A 262 17.65 11.68 -27.91
N VAL A 263 17.91 12.72 -27.10
CA VAL A 263 18.88 13.75 -27.50
C VAL A 263 20.31 13.22 -27.51
N ASN A 264 20.71 12.47 -26.48
CA ASN A 264 22.05 11.89 -26.40
C ASN A 264 22.33 10.93 -27.58
N VAL A 265 21.38 10.05 -27.90
CA VAL A 265 21.52 9.11 -29.02
C VAL A 265 21.53 9.85 -30.36
N ALA A 266 20.66 10.85 -30.55
CA ALA A 266 20.64 11.64 -31.78
C ALA A 266 21.97 12.41 -31.97
N ALA A 267 22.46 13.09 -30.95
CA ALA A 267 23.72 13.84 -31.00
C ALA A 267 24.91 12.92 -31.31
N LEU A 268 24.96 11.73 -30.70
CA LEU A 268 25.99 10.74 -30.98
C LEU A 268 25.95 10.27 -32.45
N ILE A 269 24.78 9.90 -32.95
CA ILE A 269 24.62 9.43 -34.34
C ILE A 269 24.98 10.54 -35.33
N ILE A 270 24.53 11.77 -35.10
CA ILE A 270 24.86 12.93 -35.96
C ILE A 270 26.38 13.13 -36.04
N ASN A 271 27.06 13.13 -34.89
CA ASN A 271 28.51 13.32 -34.87
C ASN A 271 29.27 12.16 -35.54
N VAL A 272 28.85 10.92 -35.33
CA VAL A 272 29.47 9.74 -35.97
C VAL A 272 29.27 9.78 -37.49
N VAL A 273 28.06 10.06 -37.96
CA VAL A 273 27.75 10.13 -39.39
C VAL A 273 28.50 11.28 -40.07
N ALA A 274 28.57 12.46 -39.44
CA ALA A 274 29.33 13.59 -39.96
C ALA A 274 30.84 13.31 -39.98
N ALA A 275 31.40 12.74 -38.91
CA ALA A 275 32.82 12.37 -38.87
C ALA A 275 33.19 11.39 -40.00
N VAL A 276 32.33 10.41 -40.29
CA VAL A 276 32.55 9.43 -41.36
C VAL A 276 32.34 10.05 -42.76
N SER A 277 31.38 10.96 -42.91
CA SER A 277 31.02 11.53 -44.22
C SER A 277 31.91 12.70 -44.66
N SER A 278 32.27 13.61 -43.75
CA SER A 278 33.01 14.85 -44.06
C SER A 278 34.38 14.94 -43.43
N GLY A 279 34.73 14.06 -42.49
CA GLY A 279 35.97 14.15 -41.70
C GLY A 279 35.91 15.20 -40.58
N ASP A 280 35.03 16.19 -40.69
CA ASP A 280 34.79 17.20 -39.66
C ASP A 280 33.59 16.85 -38.77
N VAL A 281 33.72 17.13 -37.47
CA VAL A 281 32.67 16.91 -36.47
C VAL A 281 31.91 18.22 -36.23
N PRO A 282 30.57 18.25 -36.37
CA PRO A 282 29.79 19.49 -36.32
C PRO A 282 29.72 20.11 -34.92
N LEU A 283 29.85 19.29 -33.86
CA LEU A 283 29.85 19.74 -32.47
C LEU A 283 31.15 19.35 -31.78
N ASN A 284 31.87 20.33 -31.25
CA ASN A 284 33.08 20.08 -30.47
C ASN A 284 32.73 19.47 -29.09
N ALA A 285 33.66 18.76 -28.46
CA ALA A 285 33.48 18.11 -27.17
C ALA A 285 32.97 19.07 -26.08
N VAL A 286 33.49 20.31 -26.04
CA VAL A 286 33.06 21.35 -25.09
C VAL A 286 31.61 21.78 -25.36
N GLN A 287 31.19 21.90 -26.62
CA GLN A 287 29.83 22.30 -26.98
C GLN A 287 28.81 21.21 -26.61
N LEU A 288 29.15 19.93 -26.84
CA LEU A 288 28.33 18.80 -26.41
C LEU A 288 28.15 18.76 -24.89
N LEU A 289 29.23 19.00 -24.14
CA LEU A 289 29.16 19.09 -22.68
C LEU A 289 28.22 20.22 -22.23
N TRP A 290 28.32 21.40 -22.85
CA TRP A 290 27.44 22.53 -22.54
C TRP A 290 25.98 22.26 -22.85
N VAL A 291 25.67 21.64 -24.00
CA VAL A 291 24.30 21.28 -24.39
C VAL A 291 23.71 20.28 -23.39
N ASN A 292 24.47 19.23 -23.04
CA ASN A 292 24.03 18.24 -22.06
C ASN A 292 23.79 18.90 -20.70
N LEU A 293 24.73 19.70 -20.20
CA LEU A 293 24.56 20.33 -18.88
C LEU A 293 23.31 21.21 -18.79
N ILE A 294 23.06 22.05 -19.80
CA ILE A 294 21.89 22.94 -19.82
C ILE A 294 20.59 22.15 -20.00
N MET A 295 20.60 21.16 -20.89
CA MET A 295 19.41 20.37 -21.19
C MET A 295 19.02 19.45 -20.05
N ASP A 296 19.98 18.79 -19.41
CA ASP A 296 19.75 17.87 -18.30
C ASP A 296 19.13 18.63 -17.12
N THR A 297 19.66 19.82 -16.80
CA THR A 297 19.19 20.63 -15.67
C THR A 297 17.81 21.24 -15.95
N LEU A 298 17.63 21.93 -17.08
CA LEU A 298 16.36 22.58 -17.40
C LEU A 298 15.26 21.57 -17.78
N GLY A 299 15.63 20.50 -18.49
CA GLY A 299 14.72 19.44 -18.89
C GLY A 299 14.23 18.61 -17.69
N ALA A 300 15.12 18.29 -16.74
CA ALA A 300 14.71 17.63 -15.50
C ALA A 300 13.73 18.51 -14.72
N LEU A 301 14.01 19.81 -14.58
CA LEU A 301 13.12 20.73 -13.86
C LEU A 301 11.74 20.82 -14.52
N ALA A 302 11.68 20.94 -15.84
CA ALA A 302 10.43 21.06 -16.58
C ALA A 302 9.58 19.77 -16.51
N LEU A 303 10.20 18.61 -16.70
CA LEU A 303 9.47 17.33 -16.80
C LEU A 303 9.20 16.68 -15.44
N ALA A 304 10.04 16.93 -14.42
CA ALA A 304 9.84 16.36 -13.09
C ALA A 304 8.72 17.05 -12.31
N THR A 305 8.38 18.31 -12.64
CA THR A 305 7.41 19.14 -11.90
C THR A 305 5.97 19.04 -12.40
N GLU A 306 5.69 18.16 -13.36
CA GLU A 306 4.32 17.98 -13.86
C GLU A 306 3.38 17.40 -12.78
N PRO A 307 2.19 17.98 -12.58
CA PRO A 307 1.25 17.51 -11.57
C PRO A 307 0.60 16.16 -11.93
N PRO A 308 0.12 15.40 -10.94
CA PRO A 308 -0.55 14.13 -11.16
C PRO A 308 -1.86 14.28 -11.93
N THR A 309 -2.18 13.29 -12.77
CA THR A 309 -3.46 13.18 -13.48
C THR A 309 -4.25 11.95 -13.01
N ASP A 310 -5.58 12.04 -12.99
CA ASP A 310 -6.45 10.96 -12.47
C ASP A 310 -6.40 9.66 -13.30
N HIS A 311 -6.03 9.75 -14.58
CA HIS A 311 -5.83 8.56 -15.41
C HIS A 311 -4.75 7.62 -14.84
N LEU A 312 -3.79 8.13 -14.06
CA LEU A 312 -2.75 7.31 -13.44
C LEU A 312 -3.33 6.26 -12.48
N MET A 313 -4.50 6.51 -11.88
CA MET A 313 -5.17 5.59 -10.97
C MET A 313 -5.89 4.44 -11.69
N HIS A 314 -6.03 4.50 -13.02
CA HIS A 314 -6.67 3.45 -13.82
C HIS A 314 -5.68 2.41 -14.36
N ARG A 315 -4.38 2.60 -14.11
CA ARG A 315 -3.33 1.67 -14.53
C ARG A 315 -3.05 0.66 -13.42
N HIS A 316 -2.66 -0.55 -13.81
CA HIS A 316 -2.15 -1.53 -12.85
C HIS A 316 -0.82 -1.07 -12.23
N PRO A 317 -0.48 -1.54 -11.01
CA PRO A 317 0.81 -1.26 -10.40
C PRO A 317 1.96 -1.82 -11.26
N VAL A 318 3.07 -1.06 -11.32
CA VAL A 318 4.29 -1.47 -12.03
C VAL A 318 4.99 -2.54 -11.20
N GLY A 319 5.36 -3.66 -11.82
CA GLY A 319 6.10 -4.73 -11.16
C GLY A 319 7.52 -4.33 -10.76
N ARG A 320 8.03 -4.87 -9.64
CA ARG A 320 9.39 -4.58 -9.13
C ARG A 320 10.51 -4.88 -10.12
N ARG A 321 10.29 -5.83 -11.03
CA ARG A 321 11.28 -6.29 -12.04
C ARG A 321 11.01 -5.72 -13.43
N GLU A 322 10.01 -4.86 -13.59
CA GLU A 322 9.76 -4.24 -14.89
C GLU A 322 10.86 -3.22 -15.22
N PRO A 323 11.39 -3.22 -16.46
CA PRO A 323 12.43 -2.30 -16.85
C PRO A 323 11.89 -0.88 -16.89
N LEU A 324 12.67 0.07 -16.34
CA LEU A 324 12.31 1.49 -16.33
C LEU A 324 12.13 2.05 -17.75
N ILE A 325 12.95 1.59 -18.70
CA ILE A 325 12.83 1.90 -20.13
C ILE A 325 11.99 0.81 -20.79
N THR A 326 10.76 1.15 -21.16
CA THR A 326 9.82 0.21 -21.78
C THR A 326 10.11 0.02 -23.28
N ASN A 327 9.64 -1.08 -23.86
CA ASN A 327 9.74 -1.32 -25.31
C ASN A 327 9.03 -0.22 -26.13
N ILE A 328 8.00 0.41 -25.56
CA ILE A 328 7.32 1.56 -26.18
C ILE A 328 8.24 2.78 -26.22
N MET A 329 8.99 3.05 -25.15
CA MET A 329 9.99 4.12 -25.13
C MET A 329 11.10 3.87 -26.14
N TRP A 330 11.60 2.63 -26.25
CA TRP A 330 12.57 2.25 -27.29
C TRP A 330 12.02 2.49 -28.70
N ARG A 331 10.78 2.08 -28.98
CA ARG A 331 10.12 2.34 -30.26
C ARG A 331 10.01 3.83 -30.55
N ASN A 332 9.58 4.62 -29.58
CA ASN A 332 9.46 6.07 -29.73
C ASN A 332 10.82 6.73 -29.98
N LEU A 333 11.87 6.28 -29.29
CA LEU A 333 13.23 6.76 -29.49
C LEU A 333 13.71 6.50 -30.92
N LEU A 334 13.55 5.28 -31.43
CA LEU A 334 13.98 4.94 -32.79
C LEU A 334 13.22 5.77 -33.84
N ILE A 335 11.92 5.96 -33.66
CA ILE A 335 11.08 6.77 -34.57
C ILE A 335 11.45 8.25 -34.51
N GLN A 336 11.83 8.79 -33.35
CA GLN A 336 12.20 10.21 -33.21
C GLN A 336 13.60 10.50 -33.74
N VAL A 337 14.55 9.60 -33.50
CA VAL A 337 15.94 9.76 -33.94
C VAL A 337 16.07 9.69 -35.47
N TRP A 338 15.29 8.83 -36.14
CA TRP A 338 15.40 8.61 -37.58
C TRP A 338 15.14 9.87 -38.45
N PRO A 339 14.06 10.66 -38.26
CA PRO A 339 13.85 11.91 -38.99
C PRO A 339 14.89 12.97 -38.67
N LEU A 340 15.34 13.07 -37.42
CA LEU A 340 16.34 14.05 -36.98
C LEU A 340 17.69 13.83 -37.68
N THR A 341 18.14 12.58 -37.74
CA THR A 341 19.39 12.23 -38.45
C THR A 341 19.24 12.40 -39.95
N HIS A 342 18.09 12.03 -40.53
CA HIS A 342 17.85 12.17 -41.97
C HIS A 342 17.72 13.63 -42.43
N LEU A 343 17.08 14.49 -41.62
CA LEU A 343 16.99 15.93 -41.86
C LEU A 343 18.37 16.58 -41.78
N PHE A 344 19.16 16.23 -40.75
CA PHE A 344 20.53 16.74 -40.62
C PHE A 344 21.40 16.31 -41.81
N GLN A 345 21.33 15.05 -42.23
CA GLN A 345 22.08 14.57 -43.39
C GLN A 345 21.70 15.33 -44.66
N LYS A 346 20.41 15.56 -44.91
CA LYS A 346 19.96 16.35 -46.08
C LYS A 346 20.45 17.79 -46.04
N SER A 347 20.33 18.45 -44.89
CA SER A 347 20.81 19.83 -44.71
C SER A 347 22.33 19.93 -44.83
N PHE A 348 23.06 18.96 -44.28
CA PHE A 348 24.52 18.92 -44.34
C PHE A 348 25.02 18.62 -45.77
N CYS A 349 24.42 17.63 -46.46
CA CYS A 349 24.68 17.38 -47.87
C CYS A 349 24.32 18.57 -48.75
N TRP A 350 23.29 19.36 -48.42
CA TRP A 350 22.94 20.57 -49.15
C TRP A 350 23.94 21.71 -48.91
N LEU A 351 24.41 21.88 -47.67
CA LEU A 351 25.38 22.93 -47.30
C LEU A 351 26.79 22.66 -47.85
N PHE A 352 27.19 21.39 -47.93
CA PHE A 352 28.51 20.95 -48.38
C PHE A 352 28.49 20.34 -49.79
N ALA A 353 27.34 20.35 -50.48
CA ALA A 353 27.32 20.14 -51.91
C ALA A 353 28.14 21.25 -52.56
N PRO A 354 29.23 20.93 -53.29
CA PRO A 354 29.99 21.94 -53.99
C PRO A 354 29.05 22.67 -54.97
N ASN A 355 29.21 23.99 -55.11
CA ASN A 355 28.51 24.86 -56.06
C ASN A 355 28.74 24.49 -57.56
N ASN A 356 29.09 23.25 -57.88
CA ASN A 356 29.30 22.71 -59.22
C ASN A 356 28.95 21.22 -59.26
N VAL A 357 27.67 20.88 -59.14
CA VAL A 357 27.16 19.62 -59.69
C VAL A 357 26.04 19.98 -60.63
N GLU A 358 26.36 20.06 -61.92
CA GLU A 358 25.35 19.89 -62.97
C GLU A 358 24.62 18.58 -62.68
N PHE A 359 23.30 18.66 -62.52
CA PHE A 359 22.41 17.50 -62.52
C PHE A 359 22.44 16.86 -63.92
N GLY A 360 23.50 16.11 -64.20
CA GLY A 360 23.67 15.29 -65.40
C GLY A 360 23.70 13.82 -65.00
N SER A 361 22.63 13.10 -65.34
CA SER A 361 22.54 11.63 -65.41
C SER A 361 22.63 10.82 -64.10
N LEU A 362 21.55 10.83 -63.31
CA LEU A 362 21.01 9.61 -62.70
C LEU A 362 19.52 9.84 -62.41
N GLY A 363 18.67 9.09 -63.10
CA GLY A 363 17.23 9.34 -63.21
C GLY A 363 16.51 9.33 -61.86
N CYS A 364 16.00 10.50 -61.47
CA CYS A 364 14.89 10.61 -60.52
C CYS A 364 13.59 10.21 -61.24
N LEU A 365 13.18 8.96 -61.07
CA LEU A 365 11.79 8.55 -61.18
C LEU A 365 11.04 9.04 -59.93
N SER A 366 10.47 10.23 -60.00
CA SER A 366 9.16 10.60 -59.41
C SER A 366 8.98 12.12 -59.53
N SER A 367 8.17 12.47 -60.51
CA SER A 367 7.52 13.76 -60.69
C SER A 367 6.58 14.09 -59.52
N GLU A 368 6.44 15.40 -59.27
CA GLU A 368 5.36 16.11 -58.56
C GLU A 368 5.72 16.71 -57.19
N CYS A 369 6.19 17.97 -57.21
CA CYS A 369 5.82 18.97 -56.20
C CYS A 369 6.00 20.40 -56.79
N PRO A 370 4.93 21.14 -57.12
CA PRO A 370 5.01 22.48 -57.70
C PRO A 370 4.88 23.55 -56.61
N ALA A 371 6.00 24.02 -56.04
CA ALA A 371 5.97 25.13 -55.10
C ALA A 371 7.30 25.88 -54.98
N CYS A 372 7.93 26.25 -56.11
CA CYS A 372 9.05 27.19 -56.12
C CYS A 372 9.17 27.91 -57.46
N THR A 373 8.22 28.79 -57.76
CA THR A 373 8.47 29.94 -58.63
C THR A 373 7.93 31.18 -57.92
N GLN A 374 8.67 32.29 -58.05
CA GLN A 374 8.44 33.62 -57.48
C GLN A 374 9.09 33.86 -56.11
N PHE A 375 10.29 34.44 -56.11
CA PHE A 375 10.48 35.87 -55.89
C PHE A 375 11.91 36.28 -56.32
N PRO A 376 12.10 37.38 -57.08
CA PRO A 376 13.40 37.79 -57.58
C PRO A 376 14.12 38.82 -56.70
N ARG A 377 15.45 38.64 -56.65
CA ARG A 377 16.58 39.51 -56.29
C ARG A 377 16.72 39.99 -54.85
#